data_AF-A0A7S2VP85-F1
#
_entry.id   AF-A0A7S2VP85-F1
#
_cell.length_a   1.000
_cell.length_b   1.000
_cell.length_c   1.000
_cell.angle_alpha   90.00
_cell.angle_beta   90.00
_cell.angle_gamma   90.00
#
_symmetry.space_group_name_H-M   'P 1'
#
loop_
_entity.id
_entity.type
_entity.pdbx_description
1 polymer ?
#
loop_
_entity_poly.entity_id
_entity_poly.type
_entity_poly.pdbx_seq_one_letter_code
_entity_poly.pdbx_strand_id
1 'polypeptide(L)'
;VCVCGGAGGIGQPLSLLMAMDPNVGELCIFDLSVAMVPPAGVAADLGHIERKNAVKGYVMEVGKNPIDYLEECLTGCHLVLVPAGLPRKPGMTRDDLFKTN
;
A
#
# COMPACT_ATOMS: atom_id res chain seq x y z
N VAL A 1 9.29 -6.07 0.94
CA VAL A 1 8.72 -5.17 -0.10
C VAL A 1 7.59 -4.40 0.56
N CYS A 2 7.49 -3.10 0.33
CA CYS A 2 6.39 -2.28 0.84
C CYS A 2 5.63 -1.67 -0.33
N VAL A 3 4.30 -1.74 -0.31
CA VAL A 3 3.42 -1.12 -1.30
C VAL A 3 2.67 0.03 -0.63
N CYS A 4 3.07 1.27 -0.93
CA CYS A 4 2.41 2.48 -0.44
C CYS A 4 1.22 2.82 -1.34
N GLY A 5 0.01 2.84 -0.80
CA GLY A 5 -1.23 2.83 -1.59
C GLY A 5 -1.66 1.41 -1.96
N GLY A 6 -1.27 0.41 -1.16
CA GLY A 6 -1.48 -1.01 -1.43
C GLY A 6 -2.94 -1.47 -1.35
N ALA A 7 -3.83 -0.66 -0.78
CA ALA A 7 -5.27 -0.94 -0.75
C ALA A 7 -6.05 -0.19 -1.85
N GLY A 8 -5.38 0.61 -2.67
CA GLY A 8 -5.95 1.25 -3.86
C GLY A 8 -6.19 0.31 -5.04
N GLY A 9 -6.85 0.80 -6.09
CA GLY A 9 -7.23 -0.02 -7.25
C GLY A 9 -6.05 -0.62 -8.03
N ILE A 10 -4.88 0.05 -8.03
CA ILE A 10 -3.63 -0.51 -8.58
C ILE A 10 -2.87 -1.29 -7.51
N GLY A 11 -2.89 -0.79 -6.27
CA GLY A 11 -2.16 -1.38 -5.14
C GLY A 11 -2.57 -2.82 -4.85
N GLN A 12 -3.85 -3.15 -4.87
CA GLN A 12 -4.33 -4.50 -4.57
C GLN A 12 -3.80 -5.56 -5.57
N PRO A 13 -3.99 -5.43 -6.90
CA PRO A 13 -3.46 -6.40 -7.84
C PRO A 13 -1.92 -6.41 -7.89
N LEU A 14 -1.26 -5.27 -7.69
CA LEU A 14 0.19 -5.23 -7.56
C LEU A 14 0.66 -6.03 -6.33
N SER A 15 -0.02 -5.88 -5.20
CA SER A 15 0.27 -6.62 -3.97
C SER A 15 0.04 -8.12 -4.13
N LEU A 16 -1.00 -8.52 -4.87
CA LEU A 16 -1.22 -9.92 -5.25
C LEU A 16 -0.03 -10.48 -6.04
N LEU A 17 0.45 -9.77 -7.06
CA LEU A 17 1.61 -10.21 -7.84
C LEU A 17 2.87 -10.31 -6.98
N MET A 18 3.09 -9.36 -6.08
CA MET A 18 4.21 -9.41 -5.13
C MET A 18 4.08 -10.56 -4.12
N ALA A 19 2.86 -10.88 -3.67
CA ALA A 19 2.61 -12.02 -2.80
C ALA A 19 2.88 -13.36 -3.50
N MET A 20 2.81 -13.41 -4.83
CA MET A 20 3.09 -14.61 -5.63
C MET A 20 4.56 -14.74 -6.02
N ASP A 21 5.36 -13.68 -5.90
CA ASP A 21 6.78 -13.68 -6.28
C ASP A 21 7.63 -14.43 -5.25
N PRO A 22 8.38 -15.48 -5.64
CA PRO A 22 9.19 -16.27 -4.72
C PRO A 22 10.37 -15.52 -4.10
N ASN A 23 10.75 -14.35 -4.63
CA ASN A 23 11.83 -13.51 -4.11
C ASN A 23 11.35 -12.57 -2.99
N VAL A 24 10.03 -12.48 -2.78
CA VAL A 24 9.46 -11.62 -1.73
C VAL A 24 9.32 -12.45 -0.45
N GLY A 25 10.13 -12.14 0.57
CA GLY A 25 10.03 -12.79 1.89
C GLY A 25 9.03 -12.13 2.84
N GLU A 26 8.86 -10.81 2.75
CA GLU A 26 7.89 -10.03 3.51
C GLU A 26 7.25 -8.97 2.62
N LEU A 27 5.93 -8.84 2.70
CA LEU A 27 5.10 -7.89 1.98
C LEU A 27 4.32 -7.02 2.96
N CYS A 28 4.60 -5.72 2.94
CA CYS A 28 3.90 -4.72 3.74
C CYS A 28 2.89 -3.98 2.85
N ILE A 29 1.62 -4.00 3.24
CA ILE A 29 0.53 -3.24 2.61
C ILE A 29 0.34 -1.97 3.44
N PHE A 30 0.71 -0.82 2.89
CA PHE A 30 0.53 0.46 3.56
C PHE A 30 -0.52 1.30 2.84
N ASP A 31 -1.49 1.85 3.56
CA ASP A 31 -2.46 2.81 3.00
C ASP A 31 -3.05 3.73 4.08
N LEU A 32 -3.84 4.71 3.64
CA LEU A 32 -4.55 5.63 4.50
C LEU A 32 -5.80 4.97 5.10
N SER A 33 -6.21 5.44 6.27
CA SER A 33 -7.44 4.98 6.95
C SER A 33 -8.73 5.26 6.17
N VAL A 34 -8.68 6.15 5.17
CA VAL A 34 -9.80 6.49 4.27
C VAL A 34 -9.87 5.59 3.04
N ALA A 35 -8.94 4.64 2.87
CA ALA A 35 -9.01 3.67 1.80
C ALA A 35 -10.30 2.85 1.91
N MET A 36 -10.93 2.56 0.76
CA MET A 36 -12.19 1.80 0.70
C MET A 36 -12.06 0.39 1.32
N VAL A 37 -10.87 -0.21 1.17
CA VAL A 37 -10.52 -1.48 1.80
C VAL A 37 -9.43 -1.20 2.84
N PRO A 38 -9.57 -1.64 4.10
CA PRO A 38 -8.51 -1.49 5.08
C PRO A 38 -7.26 -2.30 4.67
N PRO A 39 -6.03 -1.77 4.87
CA PRO A 39 -4.80 -2.52 4.60
C PRO A 39 -4.72 -3.87 5.30
N ALA A 40 -5.26 -3.97 6.52
CA ALA A 40 -5.36 -5.24 7.26
C ALA A 40 -6.26 -6.26 6.55
N GLY A 41 -7.31 -5.82 5.85
CA GLY A 41 -8.18 -6.68 5.06
C GLY A 41 -7.46 -7.22 3.82
N VAL A 42 -6.72 -6.37 3.11
CA VAL A 42 -5.88 -6.80 1.97
C VAL A 42 -4.79 -7.77 2.43
N ALA A 43 -4.13 -7.48 3.55
CA ALA A 43 -3.12 -8.36 4.11
C ALA A 43 -3.70 -9.73 4.54
N ALA A 44 -4.90 -9.76 5.13
CA ALA A 44 -5.58 -11.00 5.49
C ALA A 44 -5.93 -11.84 4.25
N ASP A 45 -6.46 -11.21 3.20
CA ASP A 45 -6.79 -11.88 1.93
C ASP A 45 -5.53 -12.50 1.29
N LEU A 46 -4.47 -11.71 1.14
CA LEU A 46 -3.20 -12.17 0.57
C LEU A 46 -2.49 -13.20 1.45
N GLY A 47 -2.64 -13.11 2.78
CA GLY A 47 -2.08 -14.08 3.73
C GLY A 47 -2.69 -15.49 3.63
N HIS A 48 -3.84 -15.64 2.97
CA HIS A 48 -4.41 -16.96 2.67
C HIS A 48 -3.74 -17.66 1.48
N ILE A 49 -2.94 -16.96 0.69
CA ILE A 49 -2.19 -17.57 -0.40
C ILE A 49 -1.13 -18.49 0.20
N GLU A 50 -1.07 -19.76 -0.24
CA GLU A 50 -0.15 -20.77 0.27
C GLU A 50 1.31 -20.49 -0.17
N ARG A 51 1.90 -19.44 0.40
CA ARG A 51 3.27 -18.99 0.16
C ARG A 51 3.96 -18.74 1.50
N LYS A 52 5.30 -18.70 1.43
CA LYS A 52 6.15 -18.57 2.63
C LYS A 52 6.31 -17.12 3.09
N ASN A 53 5.80 -16.16 2.34
CA ASN A 53 6.00 -14.76 2.65
C ASN A 53 5.07 -14.30 3.77
N ALA A 54 5.59 -13.45 4.64
CA ALA A 54 4.77 -12.78 5.63
C ALA A 54 4.06 -11.60 4.96
N VAL A 55 2.75 -11.46 5.17
CA VAL A 55 1.98 -10.31 4.70
C VAL A 55 1.44 -9.54 5.90
N LYS A 56 1.70 -8.23 5.94
CA LYS A 56 1.29 -7.35 7.04
C LYS A 56 0.59 -6.11 6.52
N GLY A 57 -0.45 -5.67 7.21
CA GLY A 57 -1.20 -4.45 6.89
C GLY A 57 -0.86 -3.33 7.85
N TYR A 58 -0.59 -2.15 7.29
CA TYR A 58 -0.24 -0.93 8.01
C TYR A 58 -1.17 0.19 7.58
N VAL A 59 -1.75 0.90 8.55
CA VAL A 59 -2.70 1.98 8.30
C VAL A 59 -2.17 3.28 8.88
N MET A 60 -2.27 4.36 8.10
CA MET A 60 -2.00 5.71 8.57
C MET A 60 -3.28 6.53 8.67
N GLU A 61 -3.43 7.25 9.78
CA GLU A 61 -4.52 8.22 9.92
C GLU A 61 -4.27 9.48 9.09
N VAL A 62 -5.30 9.93 8.36
CA VAL A 62 -5.22 11.17 7.58
C VAL A 62 -5.00 12.38 8.50
N GLY A 63 -4.06 13.24 8.14
CA GLY A 63 -3.72 14.45 8.90
C GLY A 63 -2.71 14.23 10.03
N LYS A 64 -2.20 13.01 10.21
CA LYS A 64 -1.05 12.72 11.07
C LYS A 64 0.26 12.77 10.28
N ASN A 65 1.38 12.84 11.01
CA ASN A 65 2.70 12.90 10.39
C ASN A 65 3.09 11.49 9.89
N PRO A 66 3.42 11.31 8.59
CA PRO A 66 3.71 9.99 8.04
C PRO A 66 4.86 9.24 8.72
N ILE A 67 5.84 9.97 9.26
CA ILE A 67 7.00 9.36 9.92
C ILE A 67 6.60 8.48 11.12
N ASP A 68 5.48 8.77 11.77
CA ASP A 68 4.99 8.04 12.94
C ASP A 68 4.38 6.68 12.59
N TYR A 69 4.10 6.42 11.30
CA TYR A 69 3.39 5.22 10.82
C TYR A 69 4.18 4.38 9.81
N LEU A 70 5.28 4.93 9.27
CA LEU A 70 6.05 4.30 8.20
C LEU A 70 7.24 3.47 8.69
N GLU A 71 7.72 3.68 9.91
CA GLU A 71 8.94 3.05 10.40
C GLU A 71 8.87 1.51 10.31
N GLU A 72 7.79 0.91 10.81
CA GLU A 72 7.67 -0.55 10.86
C GLU A 72 7.57 -1.15 9.45
N CYS A 73 6.83 -0.52 8.53
CA CYS A 73 6.64 -1.06 7.18
C CYS A 73 7.85 -0.85 6.25
N LEU A 74 8.75 0.09 6.58
CA LEU A 74 9.96 0.39 5.81
C LEU A 74 11.22 -0.22 6.39
N THR A 75 11.23 -0.63 7.66
CA THR A 75 12.38 -1.27 8.29
C THR A 75 12.74 -2.57 7.57
N GLY A 76 13.98 -2.68 7.08
CA GLY A 76 14.43 -3.86 6.31
C GLY A 76 13.80 -3.99 4.92
N CYS A 77 13.08 -2.96 4.45
CA CYS A 77 12.45 -3.00 3.14
C CYS A 77 13.46 -2.72 2.01
N HIS A 78 13.65 -3.70 1.13
CA HIS A 78 14.57 -3.60 -0.02
C HIS A 78 13.96 -2.93 -1.26
N LEU A 79 12.63 -2.86 -1.33
CA LEU A 79 11.89 -2.31 -2.47
C LEU A 79 10.60 -1.67 -1.99
N VAL A 80 10.44 -0.39 -2.30
CA VAL A 80 9.22 0.38 -2.06
C VAL A 80 8.55 0.67 -3.39
N LEU A 81 7.30 0.23 -3.52
CA LEU A 81 6.43 0.51 -4.67
C LEU A 81 5.40 1.55 -4.26
N VAL A 82 5.25 2.61 -5.05
CA VAL A 82 4.37 3.75 -4.73
C VAL A 82 3.28 3.91 -5.79
N PRO A 83 2.27 3.03 -5.82
CA PRO A 83 1.04 3.25 -6.58
C PRO A 83 0.09 4.26 -5.92
N ALA A 84 0.40 4.75 -4.71
CA ALA A 84 -0.38 5.76 -4.01
C ALA A 84 -0.64 6.98 -4.89
N GLY A 85 -1.87 7.48 -4.83
CA GLY A 85 -2.27 8.68 -5.52
C GLY A 85 -3.78 8.79 -5.55
N LEU A 86 -4.27 10.02 -5.63
CA LEU A 86 -5.68 10.29 -5.84
C LEU A 86 -6.00 10.27 -7.34
N PRO A 87 -7.05 9.55 -7.75
CA PRO A 87 -7.47 9.53 -9.14
C PRO A 87 -7.96 10.91 -9.54
N ARG A 88 -7.75 11.25 -10.81
CA ARG A 88 -8.26 12.49 -11.38
C ARG A 88 -9.79 12.50 -11.32
N LYS A 89 -10.37 13.53 -10.70
CA LYS A 89 -11.82 13.72 -10.64
C LYS A 89 -12.32 14.56 -11.83
N PRO A 90 -13.60 14.42 -12.24
CA PRO A 90 -14.19 15.33 -13.22
C PRO A 90 -14.01 16.79 -12.80
N GLY A 91 -13.62 17.65 -13.75
CA GLY A 91 -13.35 19.07 -13.49
C GLY A 91 -11.97 19.39 -12.90
N MET A 92 -11.17 18.39 -12.54
CA MET A 92 -9.81 18.59 -11.99
C MET A 92 -8.79 18.88 -13.10
N THR A 93 -7.99 19.94 -12.94
CA THR A 93 -6.90 20.26 -13.86
C THR A 93 -5.69 19.35 -13.63
N ARG A 94 -4.70 19.43 -14.52
CA ARG A 94 -3.42 18.73 -14.33
C ARG A 94 -2.65 19.31 -13.13
N ASP A 95 -2.70 20.62 -12.94
CA ASP A 95 -2.01 21.30 -11.82
C ASP A 95 -2.63 20.95 -10.48
N ASP A 96 -3.96 20.83 -10.41
CA ASP A 96 -4.63 20.37 -9.19
C ASP A 96 -4.19 18.94 -8.83
N LEU A 97 -4.09 18.07 -9.84
CA LEU A 97 -3.65 16.68 -9.64
C LEU A 97 -2.20 16.62 -9.17
N PHE A 98 -1.33 17.45 -9.75
CA PHE A 98 0.07 17.55 -9.37
C PHE A 98 0.27 18.10 -7.95
N LYS A 99 -0.57 19.02 -7.47
CA LYS A 99 -0.50 19.50 -6.08
C LYS A 99 -0.98 18.47 -5.05
N THR A 100 -1.79 17.51 -5.50
CA THR A 100 -2.44 16.55 -4.62
C THR A 100 -1.57 15.31 -4.38
N ASN A 101 -0.78 14.89 -5.37
CA ASN A 101 0.05 13.68 -5.35
C ASN A 101 1.53 14.03 -5.19
#